data_AF-A0A517TS35-F1
#
_entry.id   AF-A0A517TS35-F1
#
_cell.length_a   1.000
_cell.length_b   1.000
_cell.length_c   1.000
_cell.angle_alpha   90.00
_cell.angle_beta   90.00
_cell.angle_gamma   90.00
#
_symmetry.space_group_name_H-M   'P 1'
#
loop_
_entity.id
_entity.type
_entity.pdbx_description
1 polymer ?
#
loop_
_entity_poly.entity_id
_entity_poly.type
_entity_poly.pdbx_seq_one_letter_code
_entity_poly.pdbx_strand_id
1 'polypeptide(L)'
;MSRLKQFAWLACGVAAVVAFQGRVQAQEAAPAETGQPETGQLIRLKEALTAQAEGERLLGEKKYNEAIAQFNIAIAVDNTFPEAWLGKAEVLKAVEDFQEAAAAYSQAIDRDPNLAAAYNGRGECMLELQQIDAASQDFNNAVEKTPGDPKVLSNIGHILVNYSRDAAAATTAIRRLDDAIAGNPNDARAYRDRGYAHALLREFDKAEVDLKKAAEVDPADHENFAVLANVYLFQDDYAQAIGALTKAIEAYKPEKRGDPEIFVAGYTLRADANLKLAEKEKDAKKAEAELNAAISDANAIIAKFEGRFPEEGRAYFRKGRAERMLKQYSDAVNSFTRAVSEIPPGQDAEYIADALMYRGICWYYMGEADLARGDFEQASATGSGYQDPRVFLWIGFTHHQQGNHRDAINSYGEALAKAPGFTLAHVNKGRAYMDLKEYKKAIECFNDAIRWEPDVGDNYYNVGYAYMQLKDYRKAADFFRLALLQDNPQPKMYARMIEALRQLGKNDLADEYQRKADELNQKQSASN
;
A
#
# COMPACT_ATOMS: atom_id res chain seq x y z
N MET A 1 -32.56 5.19 -15.12
CA MET A 1 -31.24 4.55 -15.34
C MET A 1 -31.38 3.10 -15.87
N SER A 2 -32.25 2.80 -16.85
CA SER A 2 -32.56 1.40 -17.20
C SER A 2 -32.75 1.10 -18.70
N ARG A 3 -32.07 1.80 -19.62
CA ARG A 3 -32.20 1.49 -21.07
C ARG A 3 -30.88 1.44 -21.87
N LEU A 4 -29.73 1.74 -21.27
CA LEU A 4 -28.44 1.78 -21.98
C LEU A 4 -27.59 0.50 -21.87
N LYS A 5 -27.87 -0.41 -20.92
CA LYS A 5 -27.17 -1.71 -20.81
C LYS A 5 -27.70 -2.82 -21.74
N GLN A 6 -28.72 -2.53 -22.57
CA GLN A 6 -29.30 -3.51 -23.51
C GLN A 6 -28.70 -3.45 -24.93
N PHE A 7 -27.86 -2.46 -25.26
CA PHE A 7 -27.50 -2.21 -26.67
C PHE A 7 -26.35 -3.05 -27.23
N ALA A 8 -25.41 -3.55 -26.42
CA ALA A 8 -24.33 -4.41 -26.92
C ALA A 8 -24.83 -5.82 -27.32
N TRP A 9 -25.77 -6.38 -26.55
CA TRP A 9 -26.40 -7.67 -26.85
C TRP A 9 -27.37 -7.60 -28.04
N LEU A 10 -28.08 -6.47 -28.20
CA LEU A 10 -28.91 -6.23 -29.39
C LEU A 10 -28.08 -6.09 -30.67
N ALA A 11 -26.82 -5.62 -30.61
CA ALA A 11 -25.97 -5.55 -31.80
C ALA A 11 -25.56 -6.94 -32.31
N CYS A 12 -25.23 -7.89 -31.43
CA CYS A 12 -24.99 -9.29 -31.82
C CYS A 12 -26.28 -9.99 -32.27
N GLY A 13 -27.41 -9.76 -31.59
CA GLY A 13 -28.71 -10.29 -32.01
C GLY A 13 -29.19 -9.74 -33.36
N VAL A 14 -28.96 -8.45 -33.63
CA VAL A 14 -29.27 -7.82 -34.93
C VAL A 14 -28.28 -8.29 -36.01
N ALA A 15 -27.00 -8.47 -35.69
CA ALA A 15 -26.03 -9.06 -36.62
C ALA A 15 -26.36 -10.54 -36.94
N ALA A 16 -26.81 -11.32 -35.96
CA ALA A 16 -27.28 -12.69 -36.14
C ALA A 16 -28.59 -12.75 -36.93
N VAL A 17 -29.51 -11.79 -36.73
CA VAL A 17 -30.76 -11.65 -37.53
C VAL A 17 -30.49 -11.15 -38.95
N VAL A 18 -29.50 -10.28 -39.15
CA VAL A 18 -29.06 -9.82 -40.48
C VAL A 18 -28.26 -10.91 -41.19
N ALA A 19 -27.46 -11.69 -40.47
CA ALA A 19 -26.82 -12.90 -40.99
C ALA A 19 -27.84 -14.03 -41.24
N PHE A 20 -28.91 -14.13 -40.44
CA PHE A 20 -30.08 -14.99 -40.66
C PHE A 20 -30.77 -14.61 -41.96
N GLN A 21 -31.08 -13.32 -42.19
CA GLN A 21 -31.64 -12.86 -43.45
C GLN A 21 -30.65 -13.04 -44.61
N GLY A 22 -29.35 -12.80 -44.43
CA GLY A 22 -28.33 -12.94 -45.46
C GLY A 22 -28.05 -14.39 -45.87
N ARG A 23 -27.96 -15.33 -44.92
CA ARG A 23 -27.74 -16.77 -45.20
C ARG A 23 -29.02 -17.44 -45.72
N VAL A 24 -30.19 -17.11 -45.17
CA VAL A 24 -31.48 -17.57 -45.69
C VAL A 24 -31.71 -17.02 -47.10
N GLN A 25 -31.48 -15.72 -47.35
CA GLN A 25 -31.57 -15.15 -48.70
C GLN A 25 -30.53 -15.72 -49.67
N ALA A 26 -29.30 -16.01 -49.23
CA ALA A 26 -28.28 -16.63 -50.09
C ALA A 26 -28.63 -18.08 -50.47
N GLN A 27 -29.32 -18.83 -49.59
CA GLN A 27 -29.84 -20.16 -49.89
C GLN A 27 -31.16 -20.13 -50.67
N GLU A 28 -32.01 -19.12 -50.46
CA GLU A 28 -33.25 -18.89 -51.21
C GLU A 28 -33.02 -18.30 -52.62
N ALA A 29 -31.89 -17.60 -52.84
CA ALA A 29 -31.52 -17.01 -54.13
C ALA A 29 -30.87 -17.99 -55.12
N ALA A 30 -30.58 -19.23 -54.70
CA ALA A 30 -30.36 -20.33 -55.65
C ALA A 30 -31.67 -20.58 -56.40
N PRO A 31 -31.67 -20.75 -57.74
CA PRO A 31 -32.91 -20.77 -58.52
C PRO A 31 -33.87 -21.85 -58.00
N ALA A 32 -34.97 -21.40 -57.40
CA ALA A 32 -36.00 -22.26 -56.86
C ALA A 32 -36.80 -22.89 -58.01
N GLU A 33 -36.60 -24.18 -58.25
CA GLU A 33 -37.62 -25.00 -58.90
C GLU A 33 -38.81 -25.10 -57.93
N THR A 34 -39.88 -24.39 -58.27
CA THR A 34 -41.13 -24.34 -57.49
C THR A 34 -41.68 -25.75 -57.26
N GLY A 35 -41.65 -26.21 -56.00
CA GLY A 35 -42.36 -27.43 -55.55
C GLY A 35 -41.50 -28.52 -54.90
N GLN A 36 -40.19 -28.35 -54.68
CA GLN A 36 -39.38 -29.32 -53.94
C GLN A 36 -39.43 -29.07 -52.42
N PRO A 37 -39.50 -30.12 -51.57
CA PRO A 37 -39.48 -29.99 -50.12
C PRO A 37 -38.21 -29.28 -49.65
N GLU A 38 -38.31 -28.46 -48.59
CA GLU A 38 -37.15 -27.81 -47.97
C GLU A 38 -36.03 -28.85 -47.78
N THR A 39 -34.85 -28.58 -48.34
CA THR A 39 -33.73 -29.51 -48.28
C THR A 39 -33.38 -29.78 -46.81
N GLY A 40 -33.04 -31.02 -46.46
CA GLY A 40 -32.73 -31.39 -45.07
C GLY A 40 -31.59 -30.58 -44.43
N GLN A 41 -30.78 -29.89 -45.23
CA GLN A 41 -29.80 -28.90 -44.76
C GLN A 41 -30.44 -27.60 -44.26
N LEU A 42 -31.47 -27.08 -44.94
CA LEU A 42 -32.18 -25.87 -44.53
C LEU A 42 -32.96 -26.08 -43.22
N ILE A 43 -33.55 -27.27 -43.06
CA ILE A 43 -34.27 -27.65 -41.82
C ILE A 43 -33.30 -27.69 -40.63
N ARG A 44 -32.15 -28.37 -40.79
CA ARG A 44 -31.11 -28.42 -39.75
C ARG A 44 -30.56 -27.03 -39.41
N LEU A 45 -30.35 -26.17 -40.41
CA LEU A 45 -29.90 -24.80 -40.16
C LEU A 45 -30.92 -24.01 -39.32
N LYS A 46 -32.22 -24.10 -39.65
CA LYS A 46 -33.28 -23.46 -38.85
C LYS A 46 -33.36 -24.01 -37.43
N GLU A 47 -33.19 -25.31 -37.24
CA GLU A 47 -33.16 -25.96 -35.93
C GLU A 47 -31.96 -25.47 -35.09
N ALA A 48 -30.76 -25.43 -35.67
CA ALA A 48 -29.56 -24.95 -34.99
C ALA A 48 -29.68 -23.49 -34.56
N LEU A 49 -30.19 -22.62 -35.44
CA LEU A 49 -30.40 -21.19 -35.15
C LEU A 49 -31.47 -20.98 -34.08
N THR A 50 -32.54 -21.79 -34.08
CA THR A 50 -33.58 -21.73 -33.05
C THR A 50 -33.01 -22.11 -31.69
N ALA A 51 -32.23 -23.19 -31.62
CA ALA A 51 -31.57 -23.63 -30.39
C ALA A 51 -30.55 -22.60 -29.90
N GLN A 52 -29.77 -21.97 -30.79
CA GLN A 52 -28.87 -20.89 -30.43
C GLN A 52 -29.62 -19.70 -29.82
N ALA A 53 -30.67 -19.20 -30.49
CA ALA A 53 -31.43 -18.04 -30.03
C ALA A 53 -32.07 -18.30 -28.65
N GLU A 54 -32.56 -19.52 -28.43
CA GLU A 54 -33.07 -19.94 -27.12
C GLU A 54 -31.96 -20.01 -26.07
N GLY A 55 -30.77 -20.51 -26.43
CA GLY A 55 -29.59 -20.50 -25.57
C GLY A 55 -29.17 -19.09 -25.14
N GLU A 56 -29.15 -18.14 -26.07
CA GLU A 56 -28.85 -16.71 -25.80
C GLU A 56 -29.90 -16.09 -24.87
N ARG A 57 -31.19 -16.39 -25.10
CA ARG A 57 -32.28 -15.94 -24.23
C ARG A 57 -32.11 -16.46 -22.79
N LEU A 58 -31.82 -17.76 -22.64
CA LEU A 58 -31.61 -18.41 -21.35
C LEU A 58 -30.36 -17.90 -20.62
N LEU A 59 -29.29 -17.60 -21.36
CA LEU A 59 -28.09 -16.94 -20.82
C LEU A 59 -28.44 -15.54 -20.27
N GLY A 60 -29.25 -14.76 -20.99
CA GLY A 60 -29.79 -13.48 -20.50
C GLY A 60 -30.62 -13.61 -19.22
N GLU A 61 -31.31 -14.74 -19.05
CA GLU A 61 -32.04 -15.11 -17.82
C GLU A 61 -31.16 -15.72 -16.72
N LYS A 62 -29.85 -15.88 -16.97
CA LYS A 62 -28.87 -16.55 -16.09
C LYS A 62 -29.20 -18.02 -15.79
N LYS A 63 -29.95 -18.68 -16.67
CA LYS A 63 -30.25 -20.12 -16.60
C LYS A 63 -29.15 -20.91 -17.29
N TYR A 64 -27.96 -20.90 -16.69
CA TYR A 64 -26.73 -21.35 -17.34
C TYR A 64 -26.78 -22.81 -17.82
N ASN A 65 -27.32 -23.74 -17.01
CA ASN A 65 -27.42 -25.15 -17.40
C ASN A 65 -28.35 -25.35 -18.60
N GLU A 66 -29.49 -24.66 -18.63
CA GLU A 66 -30.45 -24.73 -19.74
C GLU A 66 -29.84 -24.08 -21.00
N ALA A 67 -29.14 -22.95 -20.86
CA ALA A 67 -28.45 -22.29 -21.95
C ALA A 67 -27.37 -23.19 -22.58
N ILE A 68 -26.52 -23.84 -21.77
CA ILE A 68 -25.52 -24.81 -22.25
C ILE A 68 -26.19 -25.95 -23.01
N ALA A 69 -27.32 -26.47 -22.52
CA ALA A 69 -28.05 -27.55 -23.20
C ALA A 69 -28.52 -27.11 -24.60
N GLN A 70 -29.04 -25.90 -24.73
CA GLN A 70 -29.48 -25.36 -26.02
C GLN A 70 -28.32 -25.11 -26.99
N PHE A 71 -27.19 -24.57 -26.52
CA PHE A 71 -26.00 -24.44 -27.37
C PHE A 71 -25.44 -25.80 -27.80
N ASN A 72 -25.49 -26.82 -26.93
CA ASN A 72 -25.11 -28.18 -27.32
C ASN A 72 -26.05 -28.78 -28.38
N ILE A 73 -27.35 -28.48 -28.33
CA ILE A 73 -28.30 -28.86 -29.39
C ILE A 73 -27.90 -28.17 -30.70
N ALA A 74 -27.66 -26.86 -30.69
CA ALA A 74 -27.24 -26.11 -31.88
C ALA A 74 -25.97 -26.70 -32.51
N ILE A 75 -24.95 -26.99 -31.68
CA ILE A 75 -23.68 -27.60 -32.11
C ILE A 75 -23.87 -29.02 -32.66
N ALA A 76 -24.78 -29.81 -32.07
CA ALA A 76 -25.04 -31.17 -32.52
C ALA A 76 -25.77 -31.21 -33.88
N VAL A 77 -26.63 -30.24 -34.13
CA VAL A 77 -27.35 -30.08 -35.39
C VAL A 77 -26.43 -29.54 -36.49
N ASP A 78 -25.61 -28.52 -36.17
CA ASP A 78 -24.59 -27.97 -37.04
C ASP A 78 -23.36 -27.51 -36.25
N ASN A 79 -22.26 -28.26 -36.36
CA ASN A 79 -21.02 -27.97 -35.64
C ASN A 79 -20.11 -26.94 -36.33
N THR A 80 -20.51 -26.48 -37.53
CA THR A 80 -19.75 -25.50 -38.34
C THR A 80 -20.09 -24.06 -37.99
N PHE A 81 -21.08 -23.87 -37.11
CA PHE A 81 -21.59 -22.57 -36.75
C PHE A 81 -20.81 -21.96 -35.56
N PRO A 82 -19.94 -20.96 -35.79
CA PRO A 82 -19.06 -20.42 -34.75
C PRO A 82 -19.81 -19.74 -33.61
N GLU A 83 -20.99 -19.17 -33.88
CA GLU A 83 -21.74 -18.38 -32.89
C GLU A 83 -22.38 -19.28 -31.81
N ALA A 84 -22.70 -20.55 -32.10
CA ALA A 84 -23.15 -21.51 -31.08
C ALA A 84 -21.99 -21.93 -30.14
N TRP A 85 -20.78 -22.08 -30.69
CA TRP A 85 -19.57 -22.31 -29.88
C TRP A 85 -19.22 -21.10 -29.02
N LEU A 86 -19.32 -19.89 -29.58
CA LEU A 86 -19.16 -18.63 -28.86
C LEU A 86 -20.16 -18.51 -27.71
N GLY A 87 -21.46 -18.76 -27.99
CA GLY A 87 -22.52 -18.74 -26.98
C GLY A 87 -22.26 -19.73 -25.85
N LYS A 88 -21.87 -20.97 -26.17
CA LYS A 88 -21.46 -21.96 -25.17
C LYS A 88 -20.28 -21.47 -24.33
N ALA A 89 -19.26 -20.89 -24.95
CA ALA A 89 -18.08 -20.36 -24.28
C ALA A 89 -18.41 -19.22 -23.31
N GLU A 90 -19.32 -18.32 -23.69
CA GLU A 90 -19.81 -17.24 -22.81
C GLU A 90 -20.58 -17.79 -21.60
N VAL A 91 -21.39 -18.84 -21.76
CA VAL A 91 -22.05 -19.48 -20.60
C VAL A 91 -21.03 -20.14 -19.69
N LEU A 92 -20.05 -20.87 -20.24
CA LEU A 92 -18.99 -21.54 -19.48
C LEU A 92 -18.14 -20.53 -18.69
N LYS A 93 -17.78 -19.40 -19.33
CA LYS A 93 -17.11 -18.29 -18.66
C LYS A 93 -17.96 -17.71 -17.52
N ALA A 94 -19.27 -17.56 -17.73
CA ALA A 94 -20.19 -17.04 -16.71
C ALA A 94 -20.39 -17.98 -15.50
N VAL A 95 -20.11 -19.27 -15.65
CA VAL A 95 -20.05 -20.24 -14.54
C VAL A 95 -18.62 -20.51 -14.05
N GLU A 96 -17.66 -19.68 -14.48
CA GLU A 96 -16.25 -19.71 -14.08
C GLU A 96 -15.50 -21.00 -14.48
N ASP A 97 -16.02 -21.74 -15.46
CA ASP A 97 -15.32 -22.88 -16.05
C ASP A 97 -14.41 -22.39 -17.18
N PHE A 98 -13.33 -21.70 -16.78
CA PHE A 98 -12.45 -20.96 -17.70
C PHE A 98 -11.69 -21.87 -18.67
N GLN A 99 -11.36 -23.10 -18.26
CA GLN A 99 -10.69 -24.07 -19.13
C GLN A 99 -11.61 -24.47 -20.29
N GLU A 100 -12.87 -24.80 -19.96
CA GLU A 100 -13.79 -25.34 -20.96
C GLU A 100 -14.35 -24.21 -21.82
N ALA A 101 -14.48 -23.01 -21.24
CA ALA A 101 -14.76 -21.78 -21.99
C ALA A 101 -13.65 -21.52 -23.02
N ALA A 102 -12.37 -21.56 -22.65
CA ALA A 102 -11.26 -21.35 -23.57
C ALA A 102 -11.23 -22.39 -24.71
N ALA A 103 -11.56 -23.65 -24.41
CA ALA A 103 -11.70 -24.69 -25.43
C ALA A 103 -12.87 -24.40 -26.39
N ALA A 104 -14.02 -23.97 -25.88
CA ALA A 104 -15.17 -23.60 -26.70
C ALA A 104 -14.91 -22.35 -27.56
N TYR A 105 -14.23 -21.33 -27.04
CA TYR A 105 -13.79 -20.19 -27.86
C TYR A 105 -12.81 -20.62 -28.95
N SER A 106 -11.90 -21.56 -28.65
CA SER A 106 -10.99 -22.11 -29.67
C SER A 106 -11.77 -22.81 -30.79
N GLN A 107 -12.82 -23.57 -30.44
CA GLN A 107 -13.71 -24.12 -31.46
C GLN A 107 -14.39 -23.02 -32.28
N ALA A 108 -14.85 -21.93 -31.68
CA ALA A 108 -15.43 -20.81 -32.43
C ALA A 108 -14.41 -20.18 -33.40
N ILE A 109 -13.18 -19.94 -32.94
CA ILE A 109 -12.07 -19.39 -33.75
C ILE A 109 -11.70 -20.32 -34.91
N ASP A 110 -11.67 -21.63 -34.69
CA ASP A 110 -11.36 -22.61 -35.73
C ASP A 110 -12.37 -22.58 -36.89
N ARG A 111 -13.64 -22.23 -36.61
CA ARG A 111 -14.69 -22.09 -37.64
C ARG A 111 -14.67 -20.70 -38.29
N ASP A 112 -14.43 -19.66 -37.49
CA ASP A 112 -14.29 -18.29 -37.98
C ASP A 112 -13.09 -17.57 -37.35
N PRO A 113 -11.94 -17.53 -38.06
CA PRO A 113 -10.74 -16.84 -37.60
C PRO A 113 -10.85 -15.30 -37.55
N ASN A 114 -11.96 -14.71 -38.02
CA ASN A 114 -12.18 -13.26 -37.94
C ASN A 114 -13.06 -12.85 -36.75
N LEU A 115 -13.49 -13.81 -35.92
CA LEU A 115 -14.37 -13.57 -34.80
C LEU A 115 -13.64 -12.92 -33.62
N ALA A 116 -13.52 -11.59 -33.64
CA ALA A 116 -12.84 -10.79 -32.61
C ALA A 116 -13.34 -11.10 -31.18
N ALA A 117 -14.65 -11.29 -31.02
CA ALA A 117 -15.27 -11.60 -29.74
C ALA A 117 -14.76 -12.93 -29.15
N ALA A 118 -14.47 -13.93 -29.97
CA ALA A 118 -13.97 -15.22 -29.50
C ALA A 118 -12.52 -15.13 -29.03
N TYR A 119 -11.66 -14.37 -29.73
CA TYR A 119 -10.32 -14.06 -29.27
C TYR A 119 -10.35 -13.28 -27.96
N ASN A 120 -11.17 -12.22 -27.87
CA ASN A 120 -11.28 -11.46 -26.62
C ASN A 120 -11.81 -12.32 -25.46
N GLY A 121 -12.83 -13.13 -25.68
CA GLY A 121 -13.37 -14.03 -24.67
C GLY A 121 -12.38 -15.10 -24.21
N ARG A 122 -11.58 -15.66 -25.14
CA ARG A 122 -10.52 -16.62 -24.80
C ARG A 122 -9.37 -15.96 -24.04
N GLY A 123 -8.99 -14.75 -24.43
CA GLY A 123 -8.00 -13.94 -23.72
C GLY A 123 -8.42 -13.62 -22.28
N GLU A 124 -9.70 -13.31 -22.05
CA GLU A 124 -10.28 -13.16 -20.70
C GLU A 124 -10.13 -14.45 -19.88
N CYS A 125 -10.48 -15.61 -20.44
CA CYS A 125 -10.29 -16.88 -19.74
C CYS A 125 -8.82 -17.20 -19.46
N MET A 126 -7.91 -16.87 -20.38
CA MET A 126 -6.47 -17.06 -20.18
C MET A 126 -5.91 -16.18 -19.06
N LEU A 127 -6.43 -14.96 -18.87
CA LEU A 127 -6.06 -14.12 -17.72
C LEU A 127 -6.46 -14.76 -16.40
N GLU A 128 -7.70 -15.26 -16.30
CA GLU A 128 -8.18 -15.96 -15.09
C GLU A 128 -7.37 -17.23 -14.80
N LEU A 129 -6.87 -17.90 -15.85
CA LEU A 129 -5.96 -19.04 -15.76
C LEU A 129 -4.49 -18.65 -15.55
N GLN A 130 -4.18 -17.37 -15.34
CA GLN A 130 -2.83 -16.80 -15.19
C GLN A 130 -1.88 -17.03 -16.38
N GLN A 131 -2.42 -17.28 -17.57
CA GLN A 131 -1.67 -17.45 -18.82
C GLN A 131 -1.52 -16.11 -19.56
N ILE A 132 -0.72 -15.22 -18.98
CA ILE A 132 -0.65 -13.80 -19.38
C ILE A 132 -0.18 -13.60 -20.83
N ASP A 133 0.84 -14.36 -21.27
CA ASP A 133 1.35 -14.26 -22.63
C ASP A 133 0.30 -14.68 -23.67
N ALA A 134 -0.45 -15.75 -23.37
CA ALA A 134 -1.50 -16.25 -24.24
C ALA A 134 -2.67 -15.25 -24.31
N ALA A 135 -3.05 -14.68 -23.17
CA ALA A 135 -4.07 -13.62 -23.12
C ALA A 135 -3.67 -12.39 -23.94
N SER A 136 -2.41 -11.95 -23.81
CA SER A 136 -1.86 -10.83 -24.58
C SER A 136 -1.92 -11.08 -26.09
N GLN A 137 -1.56 -12.29 -26.53
CA GLN A 137 -1.67 -12.69 -27.94
C GLN A 137 -3.13 -12.64 -28.43
N ASP A 138 -4.06 -13.17 -27.64
CA ASP A 138 -5.48 -13.18 -28.01
C ASP A 138 -6.09 -11.78 -28.06
N PHE A 139 -5.75 -10.88 -27.13
CA PHE A 139 -6.21 -9.50 -27.22
C PHE A 139 -5.60 -8.74 -28.40
N ASN A 140 -4.34 -9.02 -28.75
CA ASN A 140 -3.72 -8.46 -29.96
C ASN A 140 -4.42 -8.97 -31.23
N ASN A 141 -4.77 -10.26 -31.30
CA ASN A 141 -5.58 -10.79 -32.40
C ASN A 141 -6.96 -10.12 -32.45
N ALA A 142 -7.64 -9.95 -31.31
CA ALA A 142 -8.95 -9.32 -31.25
C ALA A 142 -8.92 -7.87 -31.74
N VAL A 143 -7.94 -7.07 -31.32
CA VAL A 143 -7.83 -5.65 -31.74
C VAL A 143 -7.45 -5.51 -33.21
N GLU A 144 -6.73 -6.47 -33.78
CA GLU A 144 -6.48 -6.50 -35.23
C GLU A 144 -7.76 -6.71 -36.04
N LYS A 145 -8.69 -7.55 -35.55
CA LYS A 145 -9.97 -7.82 -36.25
C LYS A 145 -10.98 -6.69 -36.05
N THR A 146 -10.97 -6.03 -34.90
CA THR A 146 -11.87 -4.90 -34.63
C THR A 146 -11.09 -3.75 -33.96
N PRO A 147 -10.39 -2.93 -34.77
CA PRO A 147 -9.63 -1.80 -34.26
C PRO A 147 -10.59 -0.77 -33.64
N GLY A 148 -10.51 -0.58 -32.33
CA GLY A 148 -11.35 0.37 -31.60
C GLY A 148 -12.44 -0.23 -30.71
N ASP A 149 -12.53 -1.57 -30.59
CA ASP A 149 -13.41 -2.17 -29.58
C ASP A 149 -12.97 -1.73 -28.17
N PRO A 150 -13.80 -0.95 -27.44
CA PRO A 150 -13.43 -0.41 -26.14
C PRO A 150 -13.11 -1.49 -25.11
N LYS A 151 -13.78 -2.64 -25.19
CA LYS A 151 -13.58 -3.75 -24.24
C LYS A 151 -12.20 -4.39 -24.44
N VAL A 152 -11.83 -4.63 -25.70
CA VAL A 152 -10.51 -5.19 -26.05
C VAL A 152 -9.40 -4.21 -25.67
N LEU A 153 -9.58 -2.92 -25.95
CA LEU A 153 -8.61 -1.88 -25.59
C LEU A 153 -8.42 -1.76 -24.07
N SER A 154 -9.50 -1.86 -23.29
CA SER A 154 -9.48 -1.93 -21.82
C SER A 154 -8.70 -3.16 -21.34
N ASN A 155 -8.94 -4.34 -21.92
CA ASN A 155 -8.20 -5.58 -21.60
C ASN A 155 -6.70 -5.48 -21.91
N ILE A 156 -6.32 -4.88 -23.05
CA ILE A 156 -4.91 -4.64 -23.40
C ILE A 156 -4.27 -3.66 -22.40
N GLY A 157 -4.95 -2.56 -22.09
CA GLY A 157 -4.50 -1.60 -21.08
C GLY A 157 -4.27 -2.26 -19.73
N HIS A 158 -5.21 -3.09 -19.29
CA HIS A 158 -5.11 -3.85 -18.06
C HIS A 158 -3.85 -4.73 -18.02
N ILE A 159 -3.56 -5.48 -19.09
CA ILE A 159 -2.35 -6.31 -19.16
C ILE A 159 -1.07 -5.48 -19.02
N LEU A 160 -0.97 -4.42 -19.81
CA LEU A 160 0.23 -3.59 -19.88
C LEU A 160 0.58 -2.97 -18.51
N VAL A 161 -0.43 -2.48 -17.80
CA VAL A 161 -0.22 -1.83 -16.50
C VAL A 161 0.01 -2.85 -15.39
N ASN A 162 -0.75 -3.95 -15.36
CA ASN A 162 -0.72 -4.88 -14.23
C ASN A 162 0.33 -5.97 -14.34
N TYR A 163 0.86 -6.27 -15.53
CA TYR A 163 1.80 -7.39 -15.73
C TYR A 163 3.13 -6.99 -16.38
N SER A 164 3.18 -5.99 -17.27
CA SER A 164 4.46 -5.50 -17.81
C SER A 164 5.15 -4.51 -16.86
N ARG A 165 4.37 -3.59 -16.25
CA ARG A 165 4.78 -2.69 -15.15
C ARG A 165 6.02 -1.82 -15.45
N ASP A 166 6.28 -1.50 -16.71
CA ASP A 166 7.32 -0.53 -17.11
C ASP A 166 6.72 0.77 -17.67
N ALA A 167 7.53 1.82 -17.75
CA ALA A 167 7.09 3.15 -18.16
C ALA A 167 6.61 3.20 -19.63
N ALA A 168 7.19 2.39 -20.52
CA ALA A 168 6.80 2.34 -21.92
C ALA A 168 5.45 1.62 -22.09
N ALA A 169 5.25 0.53 -21.35
CA ALA A 169 3.99 -0.18 -21.24
C ALA A 169 2.89 0.73 -20.65
N ALA A 170 3.19 1.46 -19.57
CA ALA A 170 2.26 2.41 -18.96
C ALA A 170 1.83 3.52 -19.94
N THR A 171 2.78 4.10 -20.69
CA THR A 171 2.47 5.10 -21.72
C THR A 171 1.56 4.53 -22.81
N THR A 172 1.84 3.29 -23.24
CA THR A 172 1.02 2.62 -24.26
C THR A 172 -0.37 2.31 -23.71
N ALA A 173 -0.46 1.87 -22.46
CA ALA A 173 -1.71 1.57 -21.78
C ALA A 173 -2.60 2.81 -21.68
N ILE A 174 -2.05 3.96 -21.26
CA ILE A 174 -2.81 5.22 -21.17
C ILE A 174 -3.52 5.51 -22.49
N ARG A 175 -2.81 5.44 -23.62
CA ARG A 175 -3.42 5.67 -24.95
C ARG A 175 -4.54 4.66 -25.26
N ARG A 176 -4.34 3.37 -24.95
CA ARG A 176 -5.38 2.35 -25.19
C ARG A 176 -6.60 2.57 -24.29
N LEU A 177 -6.37 2.98 -23.05
CA LEU A 177 -7.41 3.25 -22.07
C LEU A 177 -8.14 4.56 -22.36
N ASP A 178 -7.49 5.57 -22.93
CA ASP A 178 -8.14 6.77 -23.46
C ASP A 178 -9.17 6.42 -24.53
N ASP A 179 -8.76 5.60 -25.51
CA ASP A 179 -9.65 5.12 -26.57
C ASP A 179 -10.79 4.25 -26.00
N ALA A 180 -10.50 3.39 -25.02
CA ALA A 180 -11.50 2.57 -24.34
C ALA A 180 -12.52 3.40 -23.57
N ILE A 181 -12.07 4.40 -22.81
CA ILE A 181 -12.95 5.29 -22.02
C ILE A 181 -13.79 6.17 -22.96
N ALA A 182 -13.24 6.62 -24.09
CA ALA A 182 -14.00 7.37 -25.09
C ALA A 182 -15.15 6.55 -25.67
N GLY A 183 -14.94 5.25 -25.92
CA GLY A 183 -15.97 4.34 -26.41
C GLY A 183 -16.93 3.81 -25.33
N ASN A 184 -16.49 3.72 -24.07
CA ASN A 184 -17.33 3.35 -22.92
C ASN A 184 -17.00 4.18 -21.67
N PRO A 185 -17.64 5.36 -21.50
CA PRO A 185 -17.36 6.25 -20.37
C PRO A 185 -17.78 5.73 -18.99
N ASN A 186 -18.45 4.57 -18.91
CA ASN A 186 -18.87 3.94 -17.66
C ASN A 186 -18.03 2.69 -17.32
N ASP A 187 -16.85 2.51 -17.94
CA ASP A 187 -15.90 1.46 -17.58
C ASP A 187 -15.04 1.90 -16.39
N ALA A 188 -15.46 1.56 -15.16
CA ALA A 188 -14.72 1.89 -13.95
C ALA A 188 -13.30 1.29 -13.97
N ARG A 189 -13.13 0.06 -14.47
CA ARG A 189 -11.84 -0.62 -14.53
C ARG A 189 -10.89 0.12 -15.48
N ALA A 190 -11.36 0.63 -16.61
CA ALA A 190 -10.51 1.40 -17.52
C ALA A 190 -9.97 2.68 -16.88
N TYR A 191 -10.81 3.41 -16.11
CA TYR A 191 -10.32 4.56 -15.32
C TYR A 191 -9.31 4.12 -14.26
N ARG A 192 -9.60 3.03 -13.54
CA ARG A 192 -8.70 2.51 -12.50
C ARG A 192 -7.32 2.13 -13.07
N ASP A 193 -7.29 1.38 -14.16
CA ASP A 193 -6.06 0.96 -14.82
C ASP A 193 -5.30 2.16 -15.41
N ARG A 194 -6.00 3.19 -15.92
CA ARG A 194 -5.35 4.41 -16.43
C ARG A 194 -4.77 5.24 -15.29
N GLY A 195 -5.50 5.34 -14.17
CA GLY A 195 -5.00 5.95 -12.95
C GLY A 195 -3.78 5.23 -12.40
N TYR A 196 -3.77 3.89 -12.43
CA TYR A 196 -2.61 3.11 -12.03
C TYR A 196 -1.42 3.29 -12.98
N ALA A 197 -1.66 3.40 -14.30
CA ALA A 197 -0.63 3.74 -15.27
C ALA A 197 -0.01 5.12 -15.01
N HIS A 198 -0.83 6.14 -14.71
CA HIS A 198 -0.36 7.46 -14.31
C HIS A 198 0.47 7.39 -13.02
N ALA A 199 0.06 6.59 -12.03
CA ALA A 199 0.82 6.39 -10.80
C ALA A 199 2.20 5.75 -11.03
N LEU A 200 2.30 4.75 -11.94
CA LEU A 200 3.59 4.17 -12.35
C LEU A 200 4.53 5.22 -12.98
N LEU A 201 3.97 6.20 -13.69
CA LEU A 201 4.71 7.34 -14.25
C LEU A 201 4.93 8.49 -13.26
N ARG A 202 4.52 8.33 -11.99
CA ARG A 202 4.52 9.37 -10.94
C ARG A 202 3.70 10.61 -11.26
N GLU A 203 2.70 10.48 -12.14
CA GLU A 203 1.73 11.53 -12.46
C GLU A 203 0.53 11.48 -11.50
N PHE A 204 0.80 11.67 -10.20
CA PHE A 204 -0.18 11.40 -9.13
C PHE A 204 -1.46 12.23 -9.22
N ASP A 205 -1.37 13.50 -9.65
CA ASP A 205 -2.56 14.36 -9.80
C ASP A 205 -3.54 13.78 -10.83
N LYS A 206 -3.03 13.20 -11.94
CA LYS A 206 -3.85 12.55 -12.96
C LYS A 206 -4.37 11.21 -12.46
N ALA A 207 -3.53 10.45 -11.75
CA ALA A 207 -3.92 9.19 -11.14
C ALA A 207 -5.10 9.37 -10.18
N GLU A 208 -5.05 10.40 -9.33
CA GLU A 208 -6.11 10.72 -8.38
C GLU A 208 -7.44 11.04 -9.08
N VAL A 209 -7.42 11.84 -10.16
CA VAL A 209 -8.61 12.18 -10.95
C VAL A 209 -9.28 10.91 -11.49
N ASP A 210 -8.49 10.03 -12.11
CA ASP A 210 -9.01 8.79 -12.70
C ASP A 210 -9.51 7.81 -11.64
N LEU A 211 -8.79 7.65 -10.53
CA LEU A 211 -9.18 6.71 -9.48
C LEU A 211 -10.42 7.18 -8.73
N LYS A 212 -10.57 8.49 -8.50
CA LYS A 212 -11.85 9.07 -8.02
C LYS A 212 -12.97 8.81 -9.03
N LYS A 213 -12.69 8.94 -10.33
CA LYS A 213 -13.69 8.67 -11.36
C LYS A 213 -14.11 7.20 -11.39
N ALA A 214 -13.16 6.28 -11.26
CA ALA A 214 -13.43 4.84 -11.15
C ALA A 214 -14.37 4.55 -9.97
N ALA A 215 -14.06 5.10 -8.79
CA ALA A 215 -14.87 4.97 -7.57
C ALA A 215 -16.26 5.62 -7.68
N GLU A 216 -16.42 6.69 -8.47
CA GLU A 216 -17.74 7.27 -8.77
C GLU A 216 -18.58 6.37 -9.68
N VAL A 217 -17.95 5.74 -10.67
CA VAL A 217 -18.61 4.89 -11.66
C VAL A 217 -19.02 3.54 -11.03
N ASP A 218 -18.13 2.94 -10.25
CA ASP A 218 -18.42 1.74 -9.47
C ASP A 218 -17.95 1.87 -8.01
N PRO A 219 -18.83 2.39 -7.12
CA PRO A 219 -18.51 2.51 -5.70
C PRO A 219 -18.59 1.19 -4.92
N ALA A 220 -19.04 0.08 -5.56
CA ALA A 220 -19.11 -1.22 -4.91
C ALA A 220 -17.81 -2.02 -5.06
N ASP A 221 -16.96 -1.66 -6.01
CA ASP A 221 -15.64 -2.25 -6.19
C ASP A 221 -14.62 -1.62 -5.23
N HIS A 222 -14.16 -2.43 -4.27
CA HIS A 222 -13.17 -2.00 -3.27
C HIS A 222 -11.80 -1.68 -3.88
N GLU A 223 -11.45 -2.26 -5.04
CA GLU A 223 -10.15 -2.05 -5.68
C GLU A 223 -9.96 -0.59 -6.09
N ASN A 224 -11.04 0.09 -6.52
CA ASN A 224 -11.03 1.51 -6.87
C ASN A 224 -10.52 2.37 -5.70
N PHE A 225 -10.97 2.08 -4.48
CA PHE A 225 -10.54 2.78 -3.29
C PHE A 225 -9.17 2.32 -2.79
N ALA A 226 -8.83 1.03 -2.92
CA ALA A 226 -7.55 0.49 -2.50
C ALA A 226 -6.38 1.06 -3.33
N VAL A 227 -6.53 1.16 -4.65
CA VAL A 227 -5.51 1.76 -5.53
C VAL A 227 -5.38 3.26 -5.25
N LEU A 228 -6.49 3.96 -5.03
CA LEU A 228 -6.48 5.37 -4.61
C LEU A 228 -5.74 5.58 -3.28
N ALA A 229 -5.98 4.73 -2.30
CA ALA A 229 -5.26 4.75 -1.03
C ALA A 229 -3.75 4.58 -1.22
N ASN A 230 -3.33 3.63 -2.08
CA ASN A 230 -1.91 3.39 -2.35
C ASN A 230 -1.22 4.61 -2.97
N VAL A 231 -1.92 5.36 -3.84
CA VAL A 231 -1.41 6.62 -4.39
C VAL A 231 -1.15 7.63 -3.26
N TYR A 232 -2.12 7.82 -2.35
CA TYR A 232 -1.93 8.73 -1.21
C TYR A 232 -0.85 8.26 -0.23
N LEU A 233 -0.75 6.95 0.04
CA LEU A 233 0.32 6.39 0.87
C LEU A 233 1.70 6.65 0.27
N PHE A 234 1.85 6.53 -1.05
CA PHE A 234 3.10 6.82 -1.73
C PHE A 234 3.49 8.31 -1.63
N GLN A 235 2.51 9.20 -1.52
CA GLN A 235 2.69 10.64 -1.34
C GLN A 235 2.81 11.05 0.13
N ASP A 236 2.82 10.11 1.09
CA ASP A 236 2.75 10.36 2.52
C ASP A 236 1.52 11.17 2.99
N ASP A 237 0.45 11.22 2.18
CA ASP A 237 -0.83 11.83 2.55
C ASP A 237 -1.68 10.80 3.30
N TYR A 238 -1.31 10.56 4.55
CA TYR A 238 -1.96 9.54 5.37
C TYR A 238 -3.43 9.84 5.65
N ALA A 239 -3.82 11.11 5.75
CA ALA A 239 -5.21 11.49 6.01
C ALA A 239 -6.13 11.08 4.86
N GLN A 240 -5.74 11.38 3.61
CA GLN A 240 -6.50 10.93 2.44
C GLN A 240 -6.44 9.41 2.26
N ALA A 241 -5.28 8.79 2.54
CA ALA A 241 -5.12 7.35 2.52
C ALA A 241 -6.08 6.64 3.48
N ILE A 242 -6.18 7.09 4.74
CA ILE A 242 -7.11 6.54 5.74
C ILE A 242 -8.56 6.63 5.26
N GLY A 243 -8.95 7.76 4.65
CA GLY A 243 -10.28 7.96 4.07
C GLY A 243 -10.58 6.98 2.94
N ALA A 244 -9.63 6.79 2.01
CA ALA A 244 -9.77 5.83 0.91
C ALA A 244 -9.79 4.37 1.41
N LEU A 245 -8.90 4.00 2.33
CA LEU A 245 -8.87 2.65 2.92
C LEU A 245 -10.16 2.32 3.67
N THR A 246 -10.75 3.30 4.35
CA THR A 246 -12.03 3.12 5.03
C THR A 246 -13.13 2.74 4.04
N LYS A 247 -13.22 3.44 2.90
CA LYS A 247 -14.17 3.10 1.84
C LYS A 247 -13.87 1.74 1.20
N ALA A 248 -12.59 1.39 1.01
CA ALA A 248 -12.20 0.08 0.51
C ALA A 248 -12.67 -1.05 1.44
N ILE A 249 -12.45 -0.89 2.74
CA ILE A 249 -12.88 -1.86 3.77
C ILE A 249 -14.41 -1.98 3.80
N GLU A 250 -15.15 -0.86 3.70
CA GLU A 250 -16.61 -0.85 3.69
C GLU A 250 -17.21 -1.50 2.43
N ALA A 251 -16.58 -1.30 1.27
CA ALA A 251 -17.01 -1.86 -0.01
C ALA A 251 -16.68 -3.37 -0.12
N TYR A 252 -15.65 -3.84 0.59
CA TYR A 252 -15.20 -5.23 0.51
C TYR A 252 -16.25 -6.22 1.02
N LYS A 253 -16.69 -7.12 0.14
CA LYS A 253 -17.58 -8.24 0.46
C LYS A 253 -16.76 -9.54 0.46
N PRO A 254 -16.51 -10.16 1.63
CA PRO A 254 -15.74 -11.41 1.67
C PRO A 254 -16.47 -12.50 0.89
N GLU A 255 -15.81 -13.12 -0.07
CA GLU A 255 -16.36 -14.29 -0.75
C GLU A 255 -16.40 -15.51 0.19
N LYS A 256 -17.25 -16.51 -0.08
CA LYS A 256 -17.45 -17.68 0.81
C LYS A 256 -16.19 -18.55 0.99
N ARG A 257 -15.20 -18.40 0.11
CA ARG A 257 -13.83 -18.93 0.19
C ARG A 257 -12.78 -17.80 0.09
N GLY A 258 -13.19 -16.57 0.37
CA GLY A 258 -12.47 -15.35 0.03
C GLY A 258 -11.12 -15.25 0.70
N ASP A 259 -10.20 -14.68 -0.06
CA ASP A 259 -8.81 -14.47 0.30
C ASP A 259 -8.71 -13.62 1.59
N PRO A 260 -8.21 -14.19 2.70
CA PRO A 260 -7.89 -13.45 3.92
C PRO A 260 -7.07 -12.19 3.64
N GLU A 261 -6.23 -12.25 2.60
CA GLU A 261 -5.20 -11.28 2.29
C GLU A 261 -5.77 -9.88 2.01
N ILE A 262 -6.85 -9.76 1.25
CA ILE A 262 -7.42 -8.45 0.90
C ILE A 262 -8.00 -7.76 2.13
N PHE A 263 -8.71 -8.53 2.97
CA PHE A 263 -9.23 -8.02 4.23
C PHE A 263 -8.08 -7.59 5.14
N VAL A 264 -7.08 -8.47 5.34
CA VAL A 264 -5.93 -8.16 6.22
C VAL A 264 -5.18 -6.94 5.70
N ALA A 265 -4.96 -6.82 4.40
CA ALA A 265 -4.25 -5.71 3.77
C ALA A 265 -4.92 -4.36 4.03
N GLY A 266 -6.24 -4.26 3.86
CA GLY A 266 -6.96 -2.99 4.10
C GLY A 266 -6.79 -2.46 5.53
N TYR A 267 -7.04 -3.32 6.53
CA TYR A 267 -6.86 -2.96 7.94
C TYR A 267 -5.40 -2.70 8.30
N THR A 268 -4.48 -3.51 7.76
CA THR A 268 -3.03 -3.36 7.96
C THR A 268 -2.54 -2.00 7.49
N LEU A 269 -2.85 -1.64 6.24
CA LEU A 269 -2.44 -0.37 5.65
C LEU A 269 -3.07 0.81 6.40
N ARG A 270 -4.32 0.68 6.85
CA ARG A 270 -4.99 1.76 7.59
C ARG A 270 -4.40 1.95 8.98
N ALA A 271 -4.09 0.86 9.69
CA ALA A 271 -3.38 0.91 10.96
C ALA A 271 -2.00 1.57 10.82
N ASP A 272 -1.23 1.23 9.78
CA ASP A 272 0.08 1.83 9.53
C ASP A 272 -0.02 3.31 9.16
N ALA A 273 -1.01 3.71 8.36
CA ALA A 273 -1.29 5.10 8.04
C ALA A 273 -1.67 5.91 9.29
N ASN A 274 -2.51 5.36 10.16
CA ASN A 274 -2.89 5.96 11.44
C ASN A 274 -1.66 6.16 12.36
N LEU A 275 -0.80 5.15 12.49
CA LEU A 275 0.45 5.25 13.25
C LEU A 275 1.34 6.37 12.70
N LYS A 276 1.47 6.47 11.38
CA LYS A 276 2.30 7.49 10.72
C LYS A 276 1.71 8.89 10.80
N LEU A 277 0.39 9.02 10.74
CA LEU A 277 -0.30 10.28 10.96
C LEU A 277 -0.12 10.76 12.41
N ALA A 278 -0.26 9.86 13.38
CA ALA A 278 -0.02 10.15 14.79
C ALA A 278 1.42 10.62 15.08
N GLU A 279 2.43 10.07 14.40
CA GLU A 279 3.84 10.50 14.50
C GLU A 279 4.02 11.96 14.03
N LYS A 280 3.23 12.43 13.06
CA LYS A 280 3.32 13.78 12.46
C LYS A 280 2.37 14.81 13.09
N GLU A 281 1.35 14.36 13.80
CA GLU A 281 0.31 15.20 14.38
C GLU A 281 0.80 15.96 15.62
N LYS A 282 0.53 17.27 15.65
CA LYS A 282 0.94 18.17 16.73
C LYS A 282 -0.10 18.26 17.84
N ASP A 283 -1.37 18.06 17.51
CA ASP A 283 -2.46 18.01 18.48
C ASP A 283 -2.51 16.63 19.16
N ALA A 284 -2.19 16.59 20.45
CA ALA A 284 -2.12 15.35 21.22
C ALA A 284 -3.43 14.55 21.22
N LYS A 285 -4.60 15.21 21.17
CA LYS A 285 -5.90 14.51 21.16
C LYS A 285 -6.18 13.88 19.81
N LYS A 286 -5.80 14.56 18.72
CA LYS A 286 -5.90 13.99 17.38
C LYS A 286 -4.95 12.81 17.22
N ALA A 287 -3.70 12.95 17.66
CA ALA A 287 -2.74 11.86 17.67
C ALA A 287 -3.26 10.65 18.46
N GLU A 288 -3.83 10.86 19.65
CA GLU A 288 -4.46 9.80 20.45
C GLU A 288 -5.63 9.13 19.72
N ALA A 289 -6.45 9.88 18.99
CA ALA A 289 -7.54 9.31 18.20
C ALA A 289 -7.03 8.38 17.09
N GLU A 290 -5.98 8.78 16.36
CA GLU A 290 -5.37 7.95 15.32
C GLU A 290 -4.73 6.68 15.92
N LEU A 291 -4.06 6.78 17.07
CA LEU A 291 -3.49 5.62 17.75
C LEU A 291 -4.57 4.61 18.19
N ASN A 292 -5.69 5.11 18.72
CA ASN A 292 -6.82 4.25 19.06
C ASN A 292 -7.46 3.61 17.81
N ALA A 293 -7.51 4.32 16.67
CA ALA A 293 -7.96 3.76 15.41
C ALA A 293 -7.02 2.63 14.92
N ALA A 294 -5.70 2.80 15.04
CA ALA A 294 -4.74 1.73 14.73
C ALA A 294 -4.91 0.50 15.63
N ILE A 295 -5.18 0.68 16.93
CA ILE A 295 -5.52 -0.42 17.85
C ILE A 295 -6.80 -1.12 17.43
N SER A 296 -7.84 -0.37 17.05
CA SER A 296 -9.10 -0.93 16.56
C SER A 296 -8.90 -1.79 15.31
N ASP A 297 -8.08 -1.33 14.36
CA ASP A 297 -7.77 -2.08 13.14
C ASP A 297 -6.99 -3.36 13.44
N ALA A 298 -5.99 -3.30 14.32
CA ALA A 298 -5.26 -4.48 14.76
C ALA A 298 -6.18 -5.49 15.47
N ASN A 299 -7.08 -5.03 16.34
CA ASN A 299 -8.05 -5.91 17.01
C ASN A 299 -9.04 -6.54 16.01
N ALA A 300 -9.43 -5.84 14.93
CA ALA A 300 -10.29 -6.39 13.89
C ALA A 300 -9.61 -7.54 13.13
N ILE A 301 -8.30 -7.45 12.89
CA ILE A 301 -7.50 -8.54 12.32
C ILE A 301 -7.42 -9.70 13.33
N ILE A 302 -7.01 -9.44 14.57
CA ILE A 302 -6.85 -10.47 15.61
C ILE A 302 -8.16 -11.27 15.80
N ALA A 303 -9.30 -10.57 15.91
CA ALA A 303 -10.60 -11.20 16.12
C ALA A 303 -11.05 -12.10 14.96
N LYS A 304 -10.59 -11.83 13.73
CA LYS A 304 -11.00 -12.58 12.53
C LYS A 304 -10.05 -13.73 12.18
N PHE A 305 -8.80 -13.65 12.61
CA PHE A 305 -7.73 -14.56 12.19
C PHE A 305 -7.03 -15.24 13.38
N GLU A 306 -7.73 -15.46 14.49
CA GLU A 306 -7.21 -16.20 15.64
C GLU A 306 -6.58 -17.54 15.22
N GLY A 307 -5.29 -17.71 15.51
CA GLY A 307 -4.50 -18.90 15.17
C GLY A 307 -3.98 -18.94 13.72
N ARG A 308 -4.03 -17.83 12.97
CA ARG A 308 -3.44 -17.73 11.62
C ARG A 308 -2.19 -16.86 11.65
N PHE A 309 -1.08 -17.52 11.37
CA PHE A 309 0.26 -16.95 11.36
C PHE A 309 0.71 -16.67 9.93
N PRO A 310 1.44 -15.57 9.66
CA PRO A 310 1.97 -14.56 10.59
C PRO A 310 1.09 -13.32 10.81
N GLU A 311 -0.11 -13.26 10.23
CA GLU A 311 -0.96 -12.06 10.21
C GLU A 311 -1.36 -11.59 11.61
N GLU A 312 -1.69 -12.54 12.51
CA GLU A 312 -2.03 -12.25 13.89
C GLU A 312 -0.85 -11.58 14.63
N GLY A 313 0.36 -12.13 14.49
CA GLY A 313 1.57 -11.57 15.09
C GLY A 313 1.88 -10.16 14.57
N ARG A 314 1.70 -9.94 13.27
CA ARG A 314 1.85 -8.62 12.63
C ARG A 314 0.79 -7.61 13.11
N ALA A 315 -0.42 -8.05 13.44
CA ALA A 315 -1.45 -7.20 14.02
C ALA A 315 -1.11 -6.81 15.47
N TYR A 316 -0.66 -7.77 16.29
CA TYR A 316 -0.17 -7.50 17.65
C TYR A 316 1.00 -6.53 17.67
N PHE A 317 1.92 -6.63 16.70
CA PHE A 317 3.02 -5.67 16.57
C PHE A 317 2.53 -4.23 16.38
N ARG A 318 1.55 -4.01 15.47
CA ARG A 318 0.95 -2.69 15.23
C ARG A 318 0.21 -2.16 16.45
N LYS A 319 -0.54 -3.05 17.12
CA LYS A 319 -1.22 -2.74 18.39
C LYS A 319 -0.23 -2.29 19.46
N GLY A 320 0.85 -3.05 19.68
CA GLY A 320 1.89 -2.71 20.64
C GLY A 320 2.60 -1.39 20.32
N ARG A 321 2.81 -1.08 19.04
CA ARG A 321 3.35 0.23 18.62
C ARG A 321 2.43 1.38 19.02
N ALA A 322 1.13 1.23 18.79
CA ALA A 322 0.14 2.25 19.16
C ALA A 322 0.06 2.43 20.68
N GLU A 323 -0.06 1.34 21.45
CA GLU A 323 -0.10 1.33 22.91
C GLU A 323 1.16 1.98 23.51
N ARG A 324 2.34 1.69 22.95
CA ARG A 324 3.60 2.34 23.36
C ARG A 324 3.56 3.86 23.13
N MET A 325 3.05 4.31 21.98
CA MET A 325 2.93 5.74 21.69
C MET A 325 1.91 6.44 22.61
N LEU A 326 0.88 5.72 23.05
CA LEU A 326 -0.05 6.14 24.11
C LEU A 326 0.55 6.07 25.52
N LYS A 327 1.79 5.59 25.66
CA LYS A 327 2.48 5.34 26.95
C LYS A 327 1.80 4.29 27.83
N GLN A 328 0.99 3.42 27.22
CA GLN A 328 0.38 2.24 27.85
C GLN A 328 1.39 1.07 27.85
N TYR A 329 2.51 1.25 28.55
CA TYR A 329 3.67 0.35 28.41
C TYR A 329 3.38 -1.10 28.80
N SER A 330 2.54 -1.34 29.81
CA SER A 330 2.17 -2.71 30.20
C SER A 330 1.36 -3.43 29.13
N ASP A 331 0.43 -2.72 28.47
CA ASP A 331 -0.38 -3.30 27.40
C ASP A 331 0.49 -3.53 26.15
N ALA A 332 1.35 -2.55 25.83
CA ALA A 332 2.31 -2.66 24.74
C ALA A 332 3.24 -3.88 24.91
N VAL A 333 3.74 -4.13 26.12
CA VAL A 333 4.55 -5.31 26.43
C VAL A 333 3.79 -6.61 26.14
N ASN A 334 2.52 -6.69 26.54
CA ASN A 334 1.69 -7.86 26.28
C ASN A 334 1.50 -8.07 24.77
N SER A 335 1.18 -7.00 24.05
CA SER A 335 1.03 -7.02 22.60
C SER A 335 2.32 -7.42 21.88
N PHE A 336 3.49 -6.86 22.24
CA PHE A 336 4.76 -7.27 21.64
C PHE A 336 5.16 -8.70 22.01
N THR A 337 4.80 -9.17 23.21
CA THR A 337 5.03 -10.57 23.59
C THR A 337 4.25 -11.52 22.70
N ARG A 338 2.98 -11.21 22.41
CA ARG A 338 2.18 -11.95 21.41
C ARG A 338 2.78 -11.82 20.01
N ALA A 339 3.23 -10.63 19.61
CA ALA A 339 3.87 -10.45 18.30
C ALA A 339 5.11 -11.36 18.12
N VAL A 340 5.94 -11.51 19.16
CA VAL A 340 7.13 -12.38 19.12
C VAL A 340 6.77 -13.86 19.18
N SER A 341 5.71 -14.25 19.93
CA SER A 341 5.33 -15.66 20.07
C SER A 341 4.56 -16.22 18.87
N GLU A 342 3.76 -15.39 18.22
CA GLU A 342 2.89 -15.81 17.11
C GLU A 342 3.60 -15.79 15.75
N ILE A 343 4.73 -15.07 15.59
CA ILE A 343 5.49 -15.13 14.32
C ILE A 343 6.40 -16.37 14.32
N PRO A 344 6.27 -17.29 13.35
CA PRO A 344 7.07 -18.51 13.32
C PRO A 344 8.58 -18.21 13.21
N PRO A 345 9.45 -18.93 13.96
CA PRO A 345 10.89 -18.75 13.87
C PRO A 345 11.41 -18.89 12.44
N GLY A 346 12.22 -17.92 11.99
CA GLY A 346 12.79 -17.89 10.64
C GLY A 346 11.94 -17.16 9.59
N GLN A 347 10.71 -16.75 9.94
CA GLN A 347 9.92 -15.80 9.15
C GLN A 347 9.96 -14.41 9.81
N ASP A 348 9.88 -13.35 9.00
CA ASP A 348 9.72 -11.97 9.49
C ASP A 348 10.71 -11.56 10.59
N ALA A 349 11.97 -11.98 10.47
CA ALA A 349 13.01 -11.74 11.48
C ALA A 349 13.18 -10.25 11.84
N GLU A 350 12.94 -9.35 10.88
CA GLU A 350 12.94 -7.90 11.11
C GLU A 350 11.79 -7.46 12.03
N TYR A 351 10.57 -7.98 11.83
CA TYR A 351 9.43 -7.69 12.72
C TYR A 351 9.66 -8.21 14.14
N ILE A 352 10.26 -9.39 14.28
CA ILE A 352 10.61 -9.94 15.60
C ILE A 352 11.64 -9.04 16.29
N ALA A 353 12.69 -8.62 15.57
CA ALA A 353 13.71 -7.72 16.11
C ALA A 353 13.13 -6.37 16.52
N ASP A 354 12.26 -5.77 15.70
CA ASP A 354 11.55 -4.53 16.02
C ASP A 354 10.61 -4.71 17.22
N ALA A 355 9.86 -5.81 17.30
CA ALA A 355 8.96 -6.10 18.41
C ALA A 355 9.72 -6.22 19.73
N LEU A 356 10.85 -6.94 19.73
CA LEU A 356 11.76 -7.04 20.88
C LEU A 356 12.33 -5.67 21.25
N MET A 357 12.80 -4.89 20.28
CA MET A 357 13.30 -3.54 20.54
C MET A 357 12.22 -2.65 21.18
N TYR A 358 11.00 -2.62 20.63
CA TYR A 358 9.94 -1.79 21.20
C TYR A 358 9.45 -2.31 22.55
N ARG A 359 9.45 -3.63 22.80
CA ARG A 359 9.16 -4.21 24.12
C ARG A 359 10.24 -3.82 25.13
N GLY A 360 11.51 -3.88 24.75
CA GLY A 360 12.63 -3.42 25.57
C GLY A 360 12.52 -1.93 25.95
N ILE A 361 12.09 -1.08 25.01
CA ILE A 361 11.80 0.34 25.30
C ILE A 361 10.67 0.49 26.32
N CYS A 362 9.62 -0.33 26.24
CA CYS A 362 8.55 -0.31 27.23
C CYS A 362 9.06 -0.72 28.62
N TRP A 363 9.87 -1.79 28.71
CA TRP A 363 10.52 -2.20 29.95
C TRP A 363 11.41 -1.10 30.54
N TYR A 364 12.19 -0.41 29.69
CA TYR A 364 13.02 0.72 30.10
C TYR A 364 12.19 1.82 30.79
N TYR A 365 11.07 2.23 30.17
CA TYR A 365 10.19 3.25 30.75
C TYR A 365 9.43 2.77 31.99
N MET A 366 9.25 1.45 32.15
CA MET A 366 8.69 0.84 33.36
C MET A 366 9.73 0.69 34.49
N GLY A 367 11.02 0.93 34.21
CA GLY A 367 12.12 0.77 35.18
C GLY A 367 12.70 -0.65 35.26
N GLU A 368 12.26 -1.56 34.41
CA GLU A 368 12.67 -2.96 34.38
C GLU A 368 13.93 -3.14 33.50
N ALA A 369 15.05 -2.60 33.97
CA ALA A 369 16.28 -2.48 33.19
C ALA A 369 16.87 -3.82 32.70
N ASP A 370 16.77 -4.90 33.49
CA ASP A 370 17.29 -6.21 33.08
C ASP A 370 16.44 -6.85 31.98
N LEU A 371 15.11 -6.70 32.04
CA LEU A 371 14.20 -7.16 30.98
C LEU A 371 14.42 -6.34 29.71
N ALA A 372 14.56 -5.02 29.84
CA ALA A 372 14.86 -4.14 28.72
C ALA A 372 16.13 -4.56 27.99
N ARG A 373 17.22 -4.76 28.73
CA ARG A 373 18.50 -5.21 28.18
C ARG A 373 18.38 -6.58 27.51
N GLY A 374 17.74 -7.56 28.15
CA GLY A 374 17.54 -8.89 27.56
C GLY A 374 16.84 -8.84 26.21
N ASP A 375 15.79 -8.00 26.10
CA ASP A 375 15.09 -7.78 24.83
C ASP A 375 15.97 -7.12 23.77
N PHE A 376 16.79 -6.12 24.13
CA PHE A 376 17.71 -5.49 23.19
C PHE A 376 18.82 -6.44 22.71
N GLU A 377 19.39 -7.23 23.62
CA GLU A 377 20.38 -8.25 23.29
C GLU A 377 19.78 -9.30 22.34
N GLN A 378 18.56 -9.76 22.63
CA GLN A 378 17.84 -10.69 21.75
C GLN A 378 17.53 -10.06 20.38
N ALA A 379 17.10 -8.79 20.33
CA ALA A 379 16.86 -8.06 19.09
C ALA A 379 18.12 -8.00 18.22
N SER A 380 19.28 -7.67 18.81
CA SER A 380 20.56 -7.63 18.07
C SER A 380 21.09 -8.99 17.62
N ALA A 381 20.67 -10.07 18.29
CA ALA A 381 21.03 -11.45 17.95
C ALA A 381 20.09 -12.10 16.92
N THR A 382 19.01 -11.42 16.51
CA THR A 382 18.06 -11.98 15.54
C THR A 382 18.78 -12.08 14.19
N GLY A 383 19.02 -13.32 13.71
CA GLY A 383 20.02 -13.69 12.70
C GLY A 383 19.83 -13.18 11.25
N SER A 384 19.19 -12.02 11.04
CA SER A 384 18.89 -11.44 9.72
C SER A 384 19.92 -10.42 9.21
N GLY A 385 21.06 -10.23 9.89
CA GLY A 385 21.92 -9.09 9.61
C GLY A 385 21.31 -7.76 10.07
N TYR A 386 20.33 -7.81 10.98
CA TYR A 386 19.80 -6.64 11.68
C TYR A 386 20.95 -5.95 12.43
N GLN A 387 21.36 -4.78 11.93
CA GLN A 387 22.45 -3.97 12.48
C GLN A 387 21.94 -2.58 12.86
N ASP A 388 20.74 -2.52 13.41
CA ASP A 388 20.14 -1.26 13.78
C ASP A 388 20.92 -0.63 14.95
N PRO A 389 21.59 0.53 14.75
CA PRO A 389 22.35 1.19 15.81
C PRO A 389 21.47 1.62 16.99
N ARG A 390 20.13 1.73 16.80
CA ARG A 390 19.18 2.09 17.87
C ARG A 390 19.19 1.07 18.99
N VAL A 391 19.40 -0.21 18.72
CA VAL A 391 19.44 -1.25 19.77
C VAL A 391 20.56 -0.98 20.76
N PHE A 392 21.78 -0.74 20.27
CA PHE A 392 22.95 -0.44 21.10
C PHE A 392 22.83 0.91 21.83
N LEU A 393 22.17 1.89 21.20
CA LEU A 393 21.82 3.14 21.87
C LEU A 393 20.92 2.87 23.09
N TRP A 394 19.89 2.04 22.94
CA TRP A 394 18.99 1.70 24.03
C TRP A 394 19.64 0.83 25.12
N ILE A 395 20.53 -0.10 24.77
CA ILE A 395 21.38 -0.81 25.76
C ILE A 395 22.21 0.22 26.55
N GLY A 396 22.79 1.20 25.86
CA GLY A 396 23.53 2.28 26.47
C GLY A 396 22.68 3.12 27.43
N PHE A 397 21.44 3.45 27.05
CA PHE A 397 20.50 4.14 27.92
C PHE A 397 20.16 3.34 29.18
N THR A 398 19.95 2.03 29.04
CA THR A 398 19.65 1.14 30.16
C THR A 398 20.82 1.07 31.14
N HIS A 399 22.06 0.90 30.66
CA HIS A 399 23.25 0.96 31.52
C HIS A 399 23.41 2.32 32.19
N HIS A 400 23.16 3.40 31.46
CA HIS A 400 23.25 4.75 32.00
C HIS A 400 22.24 5.00 33.13
N GLN A 401 21.00 4.51 32.98
CA GLN A 401 19.96 4.61 34.03
C GLN A 401 20.35 3.85 35.30
N GLN A 402 21.08 2.73 35.17
CA GLN A 402 21.61 1.97 36.30
C GLN A 402 22.86 2.59 36.94
N GLY A 403 23.39 3.70 36.40
CA GLY A 403 24.65 4.32 36.84
C GLY A 403 25.91 3.63 36.30
N ASN A 404 25.76 2.65 35.41
CA ASN A 404 26.86 1.92 34.77
C ASN A 404 27.42 2.71 33.58
N HIS A 405 27.95 3.91 33.84
CA HIS A 405 28.32 4.86 32.78
C HIS A 405 29.41 4.32 31.82
N ARG A 406 30.33 3.46 32.29
CA ARG A 406 31.35 2.86 31.42
C ARG A 406 30.77 1.86 30.43
N ASP A 407 29.84 1.02 30.88
CA ASP A 407 29.16 0.08 30.00
C ASP A 407 28.28 0.82 29.00
N ALA A 408 27.60 1.89 29.44
CA ALA A 408 26.87 2.78 28.56
C ALA A 408 27.75 3.36 27.44
N ILE A 409 28.95 3.85 27.78
CA ILE A 409 29.93 4.36 26.81
C ILE A 409 30.34 3.30 25.78
N ASN A 410 30.52 2.05 26.21
CA ASN A 410 30.84 0.94 25.32
C ASN A 410 29.68 0.66 24.35
N SER A 411 28.45 0.57 24.85
CA SER A 411 27.25 0.35 24.02
C SER A 411 27.01 1.51 23.04
N TYR A 412 27.19 2.77 23.45
CA TYR A 412 27.16 3.89 22.50
C TYR A 412 28.29 3.79 21.48
N GLY A 413 29.46 3.29 21.86
CA GLY A 413 30.55 2.98 20.94
C GLY A 413 30.17 1.92 19.90
N GLU A 414 29.44 0.88 20.30
CA GLU A 414 28.92 -0.12 19.36
C GLU A 414 27.89 0.47 18.40
N ALA A 415 26.97 1.31 18.89
CA ALA A 415 26.04 2.06 18.03
C ALA A 415 26.79 2.88 16.96
N LEU A 416 27.87 3.57 17.37
CA LEU A 416 28.70 4.37 16.48
C LEU A 416 29.56 3.54 15.53
N ALA A 417 29.94 2.32 15.90
CA ALA A 417 30.62 1.39 15.01
C ALA A 417 29.70 0.92 13.87
N LYS A 418 28.38 0.86 14.11
CA LYS A 418 27.37 0.56 13.07
C LYS A 418 27.01 1.78 12.24
N ALA A 419 26.84 2.93 12.89
CA ALA A 419 26.49 4.19 12.25
C ALA A 419 27.35 5.34 12.81
N PRO A 420 28.51 5.66 12.18
CA PRO A 420 29.41 6.70 12.69
C PRO A 420 28.79 8.09 12.78
N GLY A 421 27.80 8.38 11.93
CA GLY A 421 27.02 9.62 11.92
C GLY A 421 25.81 9.63 12.85
N PHE A 422 25.65 8.65 13.74
CA PHE A 422 24.51 8.62 14.66
C PHE A 422 24.70 9.62 15.81
N THR A 423 24.34 10.88 15.57
CA THR A 423 24.53 12.02 16.47
C THR A 423 24.03 11.76 17.89
N LEU A 424 22.87 11.11 18.02
CA LEU A 424 22.29 10.78 19.32
C LEU A 424 23.21 9.88 20.17
N ALA A 425 23.95 8.95 19.56
CA ALA A 425 24.92 8.12 20.28
C ALA A 425 26.15 8.93 20.71
N HIS A 426 26.65 9.85 19.88
CA HIS A 426 27.74 10.77 20.26
C HIS A 426 27.36 11.65 21.45
N VAL A 427 26.16 12.24 21.42
CA VAL A 427 25.65 13.09 22.50
C VAL A 427 25.54 12.31 23.80
N ASN A 428 24.94 11.11 23.77
CA ASN A 428 24.75 10.34 25.00
C ASN A 428 26.03 9.71 25.53
N LYS A 429 26.98 9.36 24.65
CA LYS A 429 28.35 9.01 25.04
C LYS A 429 29.06 10.17 25.74
N GLY A 430 28.92 11.38 25.20
CA GLY A 430 29.43 12.60 25.82
C GLY A 430 28.83 12.86 27.21
N ARG A 431 27.51 12.67 27.37
CA ARG A 431 26.82 12.79 28.66
C ARG A 431 27.30 11.75 29.67
N ALA A 432 27.50 10.51 29.26
CA ALA A 432 28.07 9.48 30.14
C ALA A 432 29.50 9.85 30.61
N TYR A 433 30.32 10.45 29.74
CA TYR A 433 31.62 11.00 30.16
C TYR A 433 31.51 12.20 31.09
N MET A 434 30.48 13.05 30.95
CA MET A 434 30.21 14.14 31.88
C MET A 434 29.93 13.62 33.29
N ASP A 435 29.13 12.56 33.41
CA ASP A 435 28.80 11.94 34.69
C ASP A 435 30.03 11.29 35.35
N LEU A 436 30.94 10.74 34.55
CA LEU A 436 32.26 10.28 35.00
C LEU A 436 33.26 11.42 35.29
N LYS A 437 32.87 12.68 35.09
CA LYS A 437 33.71 13.89 35.21
C LYS A 437 34.90 13.92 34.24
N GLU A 438 34.85 13.13 33.17
CA GLU A 438 35.85 13.08 32.11
C GLU A 438 35.55 14.14 31.03
N TYR A 439 35.47 15.41 31.45
CA TYR A 439 34.91 16.50 30.63
C TYR A 439 35.61 16.71 29.28
N LYS A 440 36.92 16.43 29.17
CA LYS A 440 37.64 16.54 27.89
C LYS A 440 37.15 15.53 26.85
N LYS A 441 36.92 14.27 27.25
CA LYS A 441 36.36 13.24 26.36
C LYS A 441 34.90 13.52 26.02
N ALA A 442 34.15 14.10 26.97
CA ALA A 442 32.79 14.57 26.69
C ALA A 442 32.79 15.64 25.58
N ILE A 443 33.70 16.62 25.64
CA ILE A 443 33.87 17.65 24.61
C ILE A 443 34.21 17.04 23.25
N GLU A 444 35.07 16.03 23.17
CA GLU A 444 35.37 15.31 21.93
C GLU A 444 34.10 14.70 21.31
N CYS A 445 33.30 13.97 22.11
CA CYS A 445 32.06 13.37 21.66
C CYS A 445 31.03 14.42 21.19
N PHE A 446 30.89 15.53 21.92
CA PHE A 446 29.97 16.60 21.54
C PHE A 446 30.45 17.35 20.28
N ASN A 447 31.76 17.51 20.09
CA ASN A 447 32.29 18.07 18.84
C ASN A 447 32.05 17.14 17.65
N ASP A 448 32.11 15.82 17.85
CA ASP A 448 31.71 14.87 16.81
C ASP A 448 30.22 14.98 16.49
N ALA A 449 29.35 15.17 17.50
CA ALA A 449 27.93 15.47 17.26
C ALA A 449 27.72 16.76 16.44
N ILE A 450 28.48 17.83 16.73
CA ILE A 450 28.45 19.09 15.95
C ILE A 450 28.93 18.88 14.51
N ARG A 451 29.91 18.00 14.27
CA ARG A 451 30.40 17.70 12.91
C ARG A 451 29.32 17.06 12.04
N TRP A 452 28.49 16.21 12.63
CA TRP A 452 27.41 15.53 11.91
C TRP A 452 26.15 16.38 11.79
N GLU A 453 25.77 17.10 12.85
CA GLU A 453 24.59 17.99 12.90
C GLU A 453 24.99 19.38 13.43
N PRO A 454 25.49 20.26 12.53
CA PRO A 454 26.03 21.57 12.90
C PRO A 454 24.96 22.64 13.19
N ASP A 455 23.70 22.38 12.86
CA ASP A 455 22.53 23.25 13.06
C ASP A 455 21.78 22.99 14.38
N VAL A 456 22.15 21.94 15.11
CA VAL A 456 21.51 21.59 16.38
C VAL A 456 22.17 22.33 17.56
N GLY A 457 21.49 23.39 18.04
CA GLY A 457 21.98 24.23 19.14
C GLY A 457 22.30 23.49 20.44
N ASP A 458 21.58 22.41 20.74
CA ASP A 458 21.81 21.57 21.93
C ASP A 458 23.21 20.91 21.91
N ASN A 459 23.81 20.65 20.74
CA ASN A 459 25.15 20.09 20.63
C ASN A 459 26.23 21.08 21.12
N TYR A 460 26.14 22.35 20.71
CA TYR A 460 27.00 23.43 21.19
C TYR A 460 26.79 23.72 22.68
N TYR A 461 25.54 23.69 23.14
CA TYR A 461 25.22 23.83 24.56
C TYR A 461 25.94 22.77 25.42
N ASN A 462 25.95 21.51 24.98
CA ASN A 462 26.65 20.44 25.69
C ASN A 462 28.16 20.68 25.79
N VAL A 463 28.80 21.19 24.72
CA VAL A 463 30.22 21.59 24.76
C VAL A 463 30.45 22.74 25.74
N GLY A 464 29.62 23.79 25.67
CA GLY A 464 29.72 24.94 26.59
C GLY A 464 29.56 24.52 28.04
N TYR A 465 28.63 23.59 28.31
CA TYR A 465 28.41 23.04 29.64
C TYR A 465 29.61 22.22 30.13
N ALA A 466 30.25 21.43 29.26
CA ALA A 466 31.48 20.73 29.61
C ALA A 466 32.65 21.70 29.95
N TYR A 467 32.77 22.82 29.23
CA TYR A 467 33.74 23.86 29.56
C TYR A 467 33.43 24.61 30.87
N MET A 468 32.15 24.79 31.22
CA MET A 468 31.75 25.30 32.54
C MET A 468 32.30 24.41 33.66
N GLN A 469 32.18 23.08 33.52
CA GLN A 469 32.70 22.14 34.51
C GLN A 469 34.23 22.17 34.62
N LEU A 470 34.92 22.47 33.51
CA LEU A 470 36.37 22.72 33.48
C LEU A 470 36.77 24.11 34.00
N LYS A 471 35.80 24.97 34.37
CA LYS A 471 36.00 26.37 34.75
C LYS A 471 36.65 27.24 33.67
N ASP A 472 36.61 26.80 32.41
CA ASP A 472 37.00 27.62 31.25
C ASP A 472 35.78 28.43 30.80
N TYR A 473 35.43 29.44 31.60
CA TYR A 473 34.23 30.25 31.40
C TYR A 473 34.25 31.02 30.08
N ARG A 474 35.45 31.30 29.54
CA ARG A 474 35.61 31.97 28.25
C ARG A 474 35.12 31.08 27.12
N LYS A 475 35.64 29.85 27.01
CA LYS A 475 35.18 28.90 25.98
C LYS A 475 33.72 28.51 26.19
N ALA A 476 33.29 28.35 27.44
CA ALA A 476 31.89 28.11 27.74
C ALA A 476 30.98 29.18 27.14
N ALA A 477 31.28 30.45 27.37
CA ALA A 477 30.52 31.58 26.81
C ALA A 477 30.55 31.61 25.27
N ASP A 478 31.69 31.29 24.65
CA ASP A 478 31.81 31.23 23.18
C ASP A 478 30.87 30.16 22.59
N PHE A 479 30.84 28.96 23.19
CA PHE A 479 29.96 27.86 22.74
C PHE A 479 28.48 28.09 23.07
N PHE A 480 28.15 28.69 24.22
CA PHE A 480 26.77 29.08 24.49
C PHE A 480 26.29 30.15 23.51
N ARG A 481 27.15 31.11 23.13
CA ARG A 481 26.81 32.07 22.07
C ARG A 481 26.54 31.36 20.74
N LEU A 482 27.35 30.37 20.36
CA LEU A 482 27.11 29.57 19.14
C LEU A 482 25.78 28.79 19.22
N ALA A 483 25.44 28.25 20.39
CA ALA A 483 24.15 27.59 20.63
C ALA A 483 22.98 28.55 20.43
N LEU A 484 23.11 29.79 20.93
CA LEU A 484 22.08 30.84 20.80
C LEU A 484 21.93 31.40 19.39
N LEU A 485 22.90 31.18 18.50
CA LEU A 485 22.81 31.55 17.09
C LEU A 485 22.06 30.51 16.24
N GLN A 486 21.78 29.32 16.78
CA GLN A 486 21.02 28.29 16.08
C GLN A 486 19.51 28.56 16.15
N ASP A 487 18.76 27.89 15.29
CA ASP A 487 17.30 28.02 15.24
C ASP A 487 16.67 27.57 16.57
N ASN A 488 15.72 28.38 17.05
CA ASN A 488 14.93 28.17 18.27
C ASN A 488 15.77 28.05 19.58
N PRO A 489 16.47 29.11 20.00
CA PRO A 489 17.26 29.09 21.22
C PRO A 489 16.37 28.85 22.45
N GLN A 490 16.77 27.90 23.29
CA GLN A 490 15.99 27.52 24.47
C GLN A 490 16.32 28.43 25.66
N PRO A 491 15.35 28.75 26.56
CA PRO A 491 15.61 29.57 27.75
C PRO A 491 16.77 29.05 28.62
N LYS A 492 16.93 27.72 28.72
CA LYS A 492 18.05 27.07 29.43
C LYS A 492 19.44 27.51 28.92
N MET A 493 19.55 27.86 27.63
CA MET A 493 20.82 28.25 27.00
C MET A 493 21.23 29.67 27.45
N TYR A 494 20.27 30.60 27.54
CA TYR A 494 20.50 31.94 28.07
C TYR A 494 20.98 31.92 29.52
N ALA A 495 20.33 31.12 30.38
CA ALA A 495 20.71 30.99 31.78
C ALA A 495 22.18 30.59 31.95
N ARG A 496 22.66 29.61 31.17
CA ARG A 496 24.06 29.17 31.20
C ARG A 496 25.04 30.19 30.61
N MET A 497 24.64 30.92 29.57
CA MET A 497 25.43 32.02 29.02
C MET A 497 25.62 33.13 30.07
N ILE A 498 24.55 33.55 30.73
CA ILE A 498 24.56 34.58 31.78
C ILE A 498 25.46 34.14 32.95
N GLU A 499 25.34 32.88 33.37
CA GLU A 499 26.20 32.30 34.40
C GLU A 499 27.68 32.39 34.01
N ALA A 500 28.04 31.96 32.79
CA ALA A 500 29.41 32.04 32.28
C ALA A 500 29.94 33.49 32.23
N LEU A 501 29.12 34.45 31.79
CA LEU A 501 29.49 35.87 31.72
C LEU A 501 29.72 36.49 33.10
N ARG A 502 28.89 36.14 34.09
CA ARG A 502 29.07 36.59 35.48
C ARG A 502 30.36 36.05 36.09
N GLN A 503 30.71 34.79 35.83
CA GLN A 503 31.99 34.21 36.25
C GLN A 503 33.19 34.90 35.59
N LEU A 504 33.01 35.48 34.40
CA LEU A 504 34.01 36.31 33.72
C LEU A 504 34.03 37.78 34.19
N GLY A 505 33.15 38.18 35.12
CA GLY A 505 33.00 39.56 35.56
C GLY A 505 32.35 40.49 34.53
N LYS A 506 31.73 39.96 33.46
CA LYS A 506 31.08 40.72 32.39
C LYS A 506 29.61 40.97 32.70
N ASN A 507 29.34 41.67 33.80
CA ASN A 507 27.97 41.85 34.32
C ASN A 507 27.05 42.61 33.36
N ASP A 508 27.54 43.67 32.72
CA ASP A 508 26.72 44.46 31.77
C ASP A 508 26.21 43.60 30.59
N LEU A 509 27.07 42.72 30.07
CA LEU A 509 26.71 41.81 28.99
C LEU A 509 25.77 40.71 29.50
N ALA A 510 25.97 40.23 30.73
CA ALA A 510 25.06 39.27 31.35
C ALA A 510 23.64 39.84 31.49
N ASP A 511 23.51 41.11 31.87
CA ASP A 511 22.22 41.80 31.99
C ASP A 511 21.57 42.09 30.62
N GLU A 512 22.37 42.26 29.56
CA GLU A 512 21.84 42.27 28.18
C GLU A 512 21.23 40.92 27.79
N TYR A 513 21.93 39.82 28.05
CA TYR A 513 21.41 38.48 27.75
C TYR A 513 20.20 38.11 28.63
N GLN A 514 20.13 38.63 29.86
CA GLN A 514 18.95 38.48 30.73
C GLN A 514 17.72 39.12 30.09
N ARG A 515 17.83 40.37 29.61
CA ARG A 515 16.72 41.05 28.92
C ARG A 515 16.25 40.28 27.68
N LYS A 516 17.18 39.75 26.87
CA LYS A 516 16.85 38.91 25.72
C LYS A 516 16.10 37.63 26.11
N ALA A 517 16.48 37.00 27.22
CA ALA A 517 15.80 35.82 27.74
C ALA A 517 14.37 36.14 28.18
N ASP A 518 14.17 37.27 28.85
CA ASP A 518 12.86 37.71 29.33
C ASP A 518 11.91 38.05 28.16
N GLU A 519 12.43 38.71 27.11
CA GLU A 519 11.70 38.99 25.87
C GLU A 519 11.26 37.71 25.15
N LEU A 520 12.12 36.69 25.11
CA LEU A 520 11.81 35.40 24.50
C LEU A 520 10.68 34.69 25.27
N ASN A 521 10.75 34.65 26.60
CA ASN A 521 9.71 34.05 27.44
C ASN A 521 8.35 34.75 27.26
N GLN A 522 8.33 36.08 27.13
CA GLN A 522 7.11 36.84 26.87
C GLN A 522 6.49 36.53 25.50
N LYS A 523 7.32 36.34 24.46
CA LYS A 523 6.82 35.95 23.13
C LYS A 523 6.23 34.53 23.13
N GLN A 524 6.87 33.61 23.85
CA GLN A 524 6.39 32.23 23.98
C GLN A 524 5.09 32.15 24.79
N SER A 525 4.93 32.96 25.84
CA SER A 525 3.69 33.00 26.63
C SER A 525 2.52 33.69 25.91
N ALA A 526 2.78 34.59 24.95
CA ALA A 526 1.75 35.22 24.13
C ALA A 526 1.31 34.38 22.92
N SER A 527 2.03 33.30 22.61
CA SER A 527 1.76 32.41 21.45
C SER A 527 1.13 31.07 21.85
N ASN A 528 1.01 30.80 23.16
CA ASN A 528 0.26 29.69 23.75
C ASN A 528 -1.08 30.21 24.27
#